data_AF-A0A960S8X3-F1
#
_entry.id   AF-A0A960S8X3-F1
#
_cell.length_a   1.000
_cell.length_b   1.000
_cell.length_c   1.000
_cell.angle_alpha   90.00
_cell.angle_beta   90.00
_cell.angle_gamma   90.00
#
_symmetry.space_group_name_H-M   'P 1'
#
loop_
_entity.id
_entity.type
_entity.pdbx_description
1 polymer ?
#
loop_
_entity_poly.entity_id
_entity_poly.type
_entity_poly.pdbx_seq_one_letter_code
_entity_poly.pdbx_strand_id
1 'polypeptide(L)'
;MSCYIYDRNPQKYGGHQEKWLKQSETVVDQTVGMIAAGKTFQEILTHMGQQRQQIAKDRDQKDWQMFGAFRSPSANSELEGTAQLTALTFEYQEYGDRLLQIVYQNLKKMDYSLTDFKQQEMRLEETYLGRKASVTFDVYDHHRMAKEQLSDPQMIYQELLKHDPFVIFSQQMQGAEKEKVNEFIKSPQRVRTLKQTQPDLYKYVKMASIWTSIYSIFPSPRATKDSDGMVSAGEGDRRNLKSGYVIATPRFEVNGKLYALSPLTTWFYMTFQTDPVDRMRECSKMSVVHQDLFLVDEMLDEITKVFQQAVQWDRKTESLETLKERVALLRYEYAHAMPFKRGSAATGEWLERAIYRHHGFELTYKQDTLVDLEALTALLPSRFFSRYDQMIALTPRSASP
;
A
#
# COMPACT_ATOMS: atom_id res chain seq x y z
N MET A 1 0.12 17.99 0.26
CA MET A 1 1.56 17.93 0.58
C MET A 1 1.89 16.50 0.97
N SER A 2 2.85 15.89 0.27
CA SER A 2 3.36 14.57 0.63
C SER A 2 3.85 14.57 2.08
N CYS A 3 3.46 13.54 2.84
CA CYS A 3 3.88 13.35 4.24
C CYS A 3 5.27 12.68 4.34
N TYR A 4 5.91 12.44 3.19
CA TYR A 4 7.11 11.64 3.06
C TYR A 4 8.25 12.48 2.51
N ILE A 5 9.45 12.21 3.01
CA ILE A 5 10.65 13.01 2.69
C ILE A 5 11.27 12.41 1.44
N TYR A 6 10.92 12.99 0.30
CA TYR A 6 11.57 12.66 -0.97
C TYR A 6 12.99 13.25 -1.06
N ASP A 7 13.24 14.38 -0.39
CA ASP A 7 14.54 15.05 -0.39
C ASP A 7 15.03 15.34 1.03
N ARG A 8 16.22 14.82 1.33
CA ARG A 8 16.86 14.85 2.65
C ARG A 8 17.75 16.08 2.85
N ASN A 9 17.77 17.03 1.91
CA ASN A 9 18.48 18.29 2.02
C ASN A 9 17.96 19.11 3.23
N PRO A 10 18.79 19.35 4.27
CA PRO A 10 18.38 20.08 5.47
C PRO A 10 17.80 21.47 5.22
N GLN A 11 18.20 22.12 4.11
CA GLN A 11 17.79 23.47 3.75
C GLN A 11 16.43 23.53 3.04
N LYS A 12 15.85 22.38 2.65
CA LYS A 12 14.52 22.38 2.04
C LYS A 12 13.43 22.81 3.02
N TYR A 13 12.37 23.38 2.45
CA TYR A 13 11.22 23.90 3.19
C TYR A 13 11.63 24.92 4.27
N GLY A 14 12.59 25.81 3.97
CA GLY A 14 13.01 26.86 4.89
C GLY A 14 13.70 26.34 6.16
N GLY A 15 14.44 25.24 6.09
CA GLY A 15 15.16 24.65 7.24
C GLY A 15 14.32 23.72 8.13
N HIS A 16 13.02 23.56 7.86
CA HIS A 16 12.17 22.62 8.59
C HIS A 16 12.62 21.16 8.45
N GLN A 17 13.37 20.83 7.40
CA GLN A 17 13.93 19.51 7.17
C GLN A 17 15.03 19.17 8.19
N GLU A 18 15.88 20.12 8.57
CA GLU A 18 16.92 19.91 9.59
C GLU A 18 16.33 19.55 10.96
N LYS A 19 15.28 20.25 11.39
CA LYS A 19 14.59 19.96 12.66
C LYS A 19 14.04 18.53 12.68
N TRP A 20 13.41 18.11 11.58
CA TRP A 20 12.91 16.74 11.43
C TRP A 20 14.03 15.70 11.51
N LEU A 21 15.15 15.94 10.82
CA LEU A 21 16.29 15.01 10.81
C LEU A 21 16.83 14.85 12.24
N LYS A 22 17.01 15.94 12.99
CA LYS A 22 17.43 15.89 14.40
C LYS A 22 16.46 15.12 15.29
N GLN A 23 15.15 15.36 15.14
CA GLN A 23 14.12 14.60 15.88
C GLN A 23 14.16 13.11 15.52
N SER A 24 14.34 12.78 14.24
CA SER A 24 14.49 11.39 13.78
C SER A 24 15.72 10.71 14.38
N GLU A 25 16.87 11.40 14.46
CA GLU A 25 18.06 10.86 15.14
C GLU A 25 17.77 10.52 16.60
N THR A 26 17.07 11.41 17.31
CA THR A 26 16.73 11.18 18.72
C THR A 26 15.85 9.93 18.89
N VAL A 27 14.86 9.73 18.02
CA VAL A 27 14.00 8.53 18.07
C VAL A 27 14.81 7.27 17.75
N VAL A 28 15.74 7.33 16.79
CA VAL A 28 16.63 6.20 16.48
C VAL A 28 17.51 5.87 17.68
N ASP A 29 18.14 6.85 18.32
CA ASP A 29 19.00 6.62 19.50
C ASP A 29 18.21 6.05 20.69
N GLN A 30 17.01 6.58 20.95
CA GLN A 30 16.09 6.03 21.95
C GLN A 30 15.74 4.57 21.65
N THR A 31 15.45 4.27 20.38
CA THR A 31 15.14 2.90 19.94
C THR A 31 16.33 1.97 20.13
N VAL A 32 17.56 2.39 19.81
CA VAL A 32 18.78 1.60 20.07
C VAL A 32 18.91 1.26 21.56
N GLY A 33 18.64 2.24 22.44
CA GLY A 33 18.60 2.01 23.89
C GLY A 33 17.52 1.02 24.31
N MET A 34 16.34 1.07 23.69
CA MET A 34 15.26 0.10 23.93
C MET A 34 15.65 -1.33 23.49
N ILE A 35 16.28 -1.47 22.33
CA ILE A 35 16.79 -2.76 21.84
C ILE A 35 17.82 -3.33 22.84
N ALA A 36 18.79 -2.51 23.25
CA ALA A 36 19.80 -2.92 24.24
C ALA A 36 19.21 -3.29 25.61
N ALA A 37 18.10 -2.66 25.99
CA ALA A 37 17.36 -2.98 27.21
C ALA A 37 16.42 -4.21 27.07
N GLY A 38 16.43 -4.90 25.93
CA GLY A 38 15.61 -6.09 25.70
C GLY A 38 14.12 -5.80 25.52
N LYS A 39 13.75 -4.59 25.08
CA LYS A 39 12.36 -4.24 24.81
C LYS A 39 11.78 -5.04 23.65
N THR A 40 10.51 -5.41 23.80
CA THR A 40 9.78 -6.15 22.77
C THR A 40 9.56 -5.27 21.53
N PHE A 41 9.36 -5.92 20.37
CA PHE A 41 9.00 -5.23 19.14
C PHE A 41 7.75 -4.34 19.31
N GLN A 42 6.74 -4.83 20.03
CA GLN A 42 5.50 -4.08 20.26
C GLN A 42 5.72 -2.82 21.12
N GLU A 43 6.57 -2.88 22.15
CA GLU A 43 6.95 -1.70 22.95
C GLU A 43 7.67 -0.66 22.08
N ILE A 44 8.61 -1.10 21.23
CA ILE A 44 9.34 -0.23 20.30
C ILE A 44 8.39 0.39 19.28
N LEU A 45 7.51 -0.41 18.68
CA LEU A 45 6.54 0.07 17.69
C LEU A 45 5.59 1.10 18.29
N THR A 46 5.09 0.86 19.50
CA THR A 46 4.24 1.79 20.24
C THR A 46 4.98 3.12 20.51
N HIS A 47 6.23 3.04 20.97
CA HIS A 47 7.07 4.22 21.17
C HIS A 47 7.25 5.03 19.88
N MET A 48 7.60 4.38 18.76
CA MET A 48 7.75 5.06 17.46
C MET A 48 6.45 5.70 16.98
N GLY A 49 5.30 5.04 17.19
CA GLY A 49 3.99 5.62 16.89
C GLY A 49 3.75 6.92 17.66
N GLN A 50 3.99 6.91 18.98
CA GLN A 50 3.86 8.10 19.83
C GLN A 50 4.81 9.23 19.39
N GLN A 51 6.07 8.91 19.11
CA GLN A 51 7.04 9.90 18.62
C GLN A 51 6.61 10.48 17.26
N ARG A 52 6.11 9.63 16.35
CA ARG A 52 5.64 10.09 15.03
C ARG A 52 4.45 11.04 15.15
N GLN A 53 3.52 10.74 16.05
CA GLN A 53 2.38 11.59 16.37
C GLN A 53 2.82 12.93 16.95
N GLN A 54 3.72 12.90 17.94
CA GLN A 54 4.24 14.10 18.59
C GLN A 54 4.96 15.01 17.58
N ILE A 55 5.80 14.46 16.72
CA ILE A 55 6.49 15.27 15.70
C ILE A 55 5.50 15.86 14.69
N ALA A 56 4.43 15.14 14.32
CA ALA A 56 3.38 15.70 13.45
C ALA A 56 2.66 16.87 14.13
N LYS A 57 2.36 16.74 15.43
CA LYS A 57 1.74 17.79 16.25
C LYS A 57 2.64 19.03 16.38
N ASP A 58 3.93 18.84 16.66
CA ASP A 58 4.92 19.91 16.80
C ASP A 58 5.16 20.70 15.50
N ARG A 59 4.74 20.13 14.36
CA ARG A 59 4.83 20.74 13.03
C ARG A 59 3.50 21.29 12.53
N ASP A 60 2.48 21.31 13.39
CA ASP A 60 1.12 21.74 13.06
C ASP A 60 0.58 21.04 11.79
N GLN A 61 0.89 19.75 11.64
CA GLN A 61 0.39 18.98 10.50
C GLN A 61 -1.10 18.75 10.67
N LYS A 62 -1.86 19.02 9.60
CA LYS A 62 -3.28 18.67 9.54
C LYS A 62 -3.44 17.16 9.80
N ASP A 63 -4.44 16.84 10.62
CA ASP A 63 -4.76 15.47 11.03
C ASP A 63 -3.59 14.76 11.76
N TRP A 64 -2.81 15.50 12.55
CA TRP A 64 -1.66 14.95 13.29
C TRP A 64 -2.02 13.72 14.14
N GLN A 65 -3.25 13.62 14.64
CA GLN A 65 -3.74 12.48 15.41
C GLN A 65 -3.67 11.14 14.64
N MET A 66 -3.65 11.19 13.30
CA MET A 66 -3.57 10.03 12.42
C MET A 66 -2.14 9.49 12.28
N PHE A 67 -1.13 10.31 12.58
CA PHE A 67 0.27 9.91 12.51
C PHE A 67 0.61 9.04 13.71
N GLY A 68 1.17 7.86 13.45
CA GLY A 68 1.49 6.89 14.51
C GLY A 68 0.29 6.21 15.18
N ALA A 69 -0.95 6.57 14.80
CA ALA A 69 -2.13 5.80 15.17
C ALA A 69 -2.09 4.47 14.41
N PHE A 70 -2.23 3.35 15.13
CA PHE A 70 -2.28 2.02 14.52
C PHE A 70 -3.40 1.95 13.47
N ARG A 71 -3.27 1.05 12.50
CA ARG A 71 -4.26 0.79 11.45
C ARG A 71 -5.11 -0.44 11.75
N SER A 72 -4.62 -1.32 12.62
CA SER A 72 -5.30 -2.58 12.94
C SER A 72 -6.68 -2.37 13.57
N PRO A 73 -7.69 -3.21 13.23
CA PRO A 73 -8.98 -3.26 13.92
C PRO A 73 -8.89 -3.48 15.41
N SER A 74 -7.90 -4.25 15.88
CA SER A 74 -7.74 -4.52 17.32
C SER A 74 -7.39 -3.25 18.10
N ALA A 75 -6.78 -2.27 17.41
CA ALA A 75 -6.34 -1.00 17.99
C ALA A 75 -7.26 0.20 17.65
N ASN A 76 -8.27 0.05 16.78
CA ASN A 76 -9.17 1.15 16.39
C ASN A 76 -10.63 0.76 16.40
N SER A 77 -11.46 1.65 16.96
CA SER A 77 -12.92 1.54 16.92
C SER A 77 -13.54 1.86 15.57
N GLU A 78 -12.83 2.58 14.68
CA GLU A 78 -13.35 3.04 13.39
C GLU A 78 -12.38 2.77 12.23
N LEU A 79 -12.93 2.23 11.14
CA LEU A 79 -12.25 2.08 9.85
C LEU A 79 -12.42 3.34 9.00
N GLU A 80 -11.38 3.69 8.25
CA GLU A 80 -11.43 4.76 7.25
C GLU A 80 -11.95 4.28 5.88
N GLY A 81 -12.46 3.05 5.80
CA GLY A 81 -12.88 2.41 4.56
C GLY A 81 -12.36 0.98 4.41
N THR A 82 -12.89 0.25 3.43
CA THR A 82 -12.42 -1.10 3.05
C THR A 82 -11.14 -1.08 2.20
N ALA A 83 -10.79 0.06 1.59
CA ALA A 83 -9.58 0.24 0.81
C ALA A 83 -8.96 1.63 1.06
N GLN A 84 -7.64 1.66 1.15
CA GLN A 84 -6.83 2.89 1.15
C GLN A 84 -5.86 2.82 -0.01
N LEU A 85 -5.61 3.95 -0.66
CA LEU A 85 -4.79 4.01 -1.86
C LEU A 85 -3.75 5.12 -1.74
N THR A 86 -2.56 4.84 -2.27
CA THR A 86 -1.53 5.84 -2.56
C THR A 86 -1.35 5.92 -4.07
N ALA A 87 -1.68 7.08 -4.65
CA ALA A 87 -1.45 7.35 -6.06
C ALA A 87 0.05 7.58 -6.33
N LEU A 88 0.62 6.83 -7.28
CA LEU A 88 2.02 6.96 -7.67
C LEU A 88 2.18 8.02 -8.77
N THR A 89 1.99 9.27 -8.36
CA THR A 89 2.04 10.46 -9.23
C THR A 89 2.86 11.55 -8.57
N PHE A 90 3.09 12.67 -9.27
CA PHE A 90 3.87 13.81 -8.76
C PHE A 90 5.24 13.35 -8.23
N GLU A 91 5.45 13.40 -6.91
CA GLU A 91 6.70 13.02 -6.26
C GLU A 91 7.01 11.50 -6.37
N TYR A 92 6.03 10.68 -6.75
CA TYR A 92 6.17 9.23 -6.91
C TYR A 92 6.04 8.77 -8.36
N GLN A 93 6.09 9.70 -9.32
CA GLN A 93 5.83 9.41 -10.73
C GLN A 93 6.80 8.36 -11.30
N GLU A 94 8.09 8.40 -10.93
CA GLU A 94 9.09 7.42 -11.39
C GLU A 94 8.74 5.99 -10.99
N TYR A 95 8.29 5.79 -9.74
CA TYR A 95 7.81 4.49 -9.25
C TYR A 95 6.59 4.01 -10.03
N GLY A 96 5.66 4.93 -10.32
CA GLY A 96 4.47 4.67 -11.12
C GLY A 96 4.81 4.24 -12.54
N ASP A 97 5.72 4.95 -13.22
CA ASP A 97 6.10 4.68 -14.61
C ASP A 97 6.84 3.34 -14.75
N ARG A 98 7.76 3.06 -13.82
CA ARG A 98 8.47 1.78 -13.77
C ARG A 98 7.51 0.60 -13.57
N LEU A 99 6.54 0.75 -12.68
CA LEU A 99 5.51 -0.25 -12.46
C LEU A 99 4.59 -0.43 -13.66
N LEU A 100 4.16 0.67 -14.27
CA LEU A 100 3.30 0.64 -15.44
C LEU A 100 3.98 -0.11 -16.59
N GLN A 101 5.29 0.09 -16.77
CA GLN A 101 6.09 -0.66 -17.73
C GLN A 101 6.15 -2.17 -17.42
N ILE A 102 6.25 -2.55 -16.15
CA ILE A 102 6.22 -3.96 -15.73
C ILE A 102 4.84 -4.58 -16.00
N VAL A 103 3.75 -3.87 -15.68
CA VAL A 103 2.39 -4.33 -15.96
C VAL A 103 2.20 -4.47 -17.47
N TYR A 104 2.58 -3.46 -18.24
CA TYR A 104 2.58 -3.45 -19.70
C TYR A 104 3.25 -4.70 -20.29
N GLN A 105 4.48 -5.01 -19.86
CA GLN A 105 5.24 -6.16 -20.35
C GLN A 105 4.56 -7.51 -20.06
N ASN A 106 3.80 -7.61 -18.97
CA ASN A 106 3.08 -8.85 -18.64
C ASN A 106 1.74 -8.94 -19.36
N LEU A 107 0.99 -7.84 -19.46
CA LEU A 107 -0.26 -7.82 -20.24
C LEU A 107 0.00 -8.09 -21.74
N LYS A 108 1.12 -7.63 -22.31
CA LYS A 108 1.51 -7.94 -23.69
C LYS A 108 1.73 -9.43 -23.95
N LYS A 109 1.88 -10.26 -22.91
CA LYS A 109 2.00 -11.72 -23.01
C LYS A 109 0.65 -12.44 -22.86
N MET A 110 -0.41 -11.73 -22.46
CA MET A 110 -1.75 -12.28 -22.32
C MET A 110 -2.44 -12.35 -23.69
N ASP A 111 -3.42 -13.24 -23.86
CA ASP A 111 -4.28 -13.26 -25.05
C ASP A 111 -5.37 -12.17 -24.96
N TYR A 112 -5.26 -11.13 -25.79
CA TYR A 112 -6.22 -10.04 -25.90
C TYR A 112 -6.31 -9.49 -27.33
N SER A 113 -7.36 -8.72 -27.59
CA SER A 113 -7.62 -8.02 -28.85
C SER A 113 -7.93 -6.54 -28.58
N LEU A 114 -8.28 -5.80 -29.63
CA LEU A 114 -8.74 -4.41 -29.52
C LEU A 114 -10.07 -4.28 -28.75
N THR A 115 -10.85 -5.36 -28.64
CA THR A 115 -12.21 -5.35 -28.09
C THR A 115 -12.32 -6.11 -26.77
N ASP A 116 -11.41 -7.03 -26.48
CA ASP A 116 -11.61 -8.02 -25.41
C ASP A 116 -10.30 -8.60 -24.87
N PHE A 117 -10.27 -8.99 -23.59
CA PHE A 117 -9.22 -9.81 -23.00
C PHE A 117 -9.70 -11.26 -22.90
N LYS A 118 -9.22 -12.14 -23.77
CA LYS A 118 -9.60 -13.57 -23.69
C LYS A 118 -9.00 -14.23 -22.45
N GLN A 119 -7.78 -13.83 -22.08
CA GLN A 119 -7.15 -14.20 -20.83
C GLN A 119 -7.40 -13.10 -19.79
N GLN A 120 -8.06 -13.44 -18.69
CA GLN A 120 -8.41 -12.50 -17.61
C GLN A 120 -7.44 -12.57 -16.41
N GLU A 121 -6.60 -13.60 -16.36
CA GLU A 121 -5.64 -13.83 -15.27
C GLU A 121 -4.29 -14.32 -15.81
N MET A 122 -3.19 -13.75 -15.30
CA MET A 122 -1.83 -14.26 -15.47
C MET A 122 -1.15 -14.35 -14.10
N ARG A 123 -0.42 -15.43 -13.84
CA ARG A 123 0.28 -15.64 -12.57
C ARG A 123 1.77 -15.87 -12.79
N LEU A 124 2.60 -15.23 -11.98
CA LEU A 124 4.02 -15.48 -11.86
C LEU A 124 4.32 -15.98 -10.44
N GLU A 125 5.26 -16.91 -10.30
CA GLU A 125 5.61 -17.52 -9.02
C GLU A 125 7.12 -17.53 -8.85
N GLU A 126 7.57 -17.39 -7.60
CA GLU A 126 8.96 -17.62 -7.22
C GLU A 126 9.04 -18.20 -5.80
N THR A 127 10.23 -18.66 -5.44
CA THR A 127 10.58 -18.96 -4.05
C THR A 127 11.77 -18.09 -3.69
N TYR A 128 11.68 -17.38 -2.58
CA TYR A 128 12.74 -16.48 -2.10
C TYR A 128 12.96 -16.68 -0.60
N LEU A 129 14.21 -16.88 -0.18
CA LEU A 129 14.57 -17.23 1.22
C LEU A 129 13.73 -18.40 1.79
N GLY A 130 13.48 -19.41 0.95
CA GLY A 130 12.68 -20.58 1.32
C GLY A 130 11.17 -20.32 1.45
N ARG A 131 10.70 -19.10 1.17
CA ARG A 131 9.28 -18.70 1.24
C ARG A 131 8.68 -18.59 -0.15
N LYS A 132 7.44 -19.03 -0.31
CA LYS A 132 6.70 -18.90 -1.57
C LYS A 132 6.27 -17.45 -1.80
N ALA A 133 6.37 -17.01 -3.05
CA ALA A 133 5.85 -15.73 -3.50
C ALA A 133 5.16 -15.87 -4.85
N SER A 134 4.18 -15.02 -5.11
CA SER A 134 3.54 -14.95 -6.42
C SER A 134 2.99 -13.56 -6.70
N VAL A 135 2.75 -13.26 -7.97
CA VAL A 135 1.93 -12.11 -8.38
C VAL A 135 0.89 -12.59 -9.38
N THR A 136 -0.36 -12.19 -9.15
CA THR A 136 -1.46 -12.41 -10.10
C THR A 136 -1.81 -11.08 -10.75
N PHE A 137 -1.88 -11.04 -12.08
CA PHE A 137 -2.42 -9.93 -12.86
C PHE A 137 -3.85 -10.28 -13.26
N ASP A 138 -4.82 -9.64 -12.61
CA ASP A 138 -6.24 -9.73 -12.92
C ASP A 138 -6.64 -8.58 -13.84
N VAL A 139 -7.25 -8.90 -14.98
CA VAL A 139 -7.88 -7.92 -15.87
C VAL A 139 -9.38 -7.90 -15.60
N TYR A 140 -9.94 -6.71 -15.53
CA TYR A 140 -11.37 -6.43 -15.36
C TYR A 140 -11.83 -5.56 -16.52
N ASP A 141 -12.10 -6.18 -17.66
CA ASP A 141 -12.76 -5.49 -18.77
C ASP A 141 -14.28 -5.38 -18.55
N HIS A 142 -14.95 -4.73 -19.50
CA HIS A 142 -16.40 -4.53 -19.44
C HIS A 142 -17.21 -5.84 -19.38
N HIS A 143 -16.74 -6.93 -20.00
CA HIS A 143 -17.42 -8.22 -19.96
C HIS A 143 -17.30 -8.86 -18.57
N ARG A 144 -16.09 -8.90 -17.99
CA ARG A 144 -15.88 -9.42 -16.63
C ARG A 144 -16.62 -8.56 -15.61
N MET A 145 -16.54 -7.23 -15.73
CA MET A 145 -17.26 -6.32 -14.84
C MET A 145 -18.77 -6.50 -14.91
N ALA A 146 -19.35 -6.69 -16.10
CA ALA A 146 -20.78 -6.95 -16.26
C ALA A 146 -21.17 -8.32 -15.67
N LYS A 147 -20.37 -9.36 -15.94
CA LYS A 147 -20.59 -10.72 -15.43
C LYS A 147 -20.53 -10.79 -13.90
N GLU A 148 -19.55 -10.10 -13.31
CA GLU A 148 -19.37 -10.01 -11.85
C GLU A 148 -20.24 -8.88 -11.23
N GLN A 149 -21.07 -8.22 -12.05
CA GLN A 149 -21.99 -7.15 -11.64
C GLN A 149 -21.29 -6.00 -10.89
N LEU A 150 -20.03 -5.70 -11.23
CA LEU A 150 -19.18 -4.70 -10.59
C LEU A 150 -19.51 -3.25 -10.98
N SER A 151 -20.50 -3.04 -11.85
CA SER A 151 -20.86 -1.72 -12.40
C SER A 151 -22.01 -1.00 -11.69
N ASP A 152 -22.69 -1.62 -10.72
CA ASP A 152 -23.88 -1.04 -10.08
C ASP A 152 -23.74 -0.82 -8.55
N PRO A 153 -23.40 0.41 -8.12
CA PRO A 153 -23.41 0.84 -6.72
C PRO A 153 -24.70 0.50 -5.94
N GLN A 154 -25.87 0.52 -6.60
CA GLN A 154 -27.17 0.26 -5.97
C GLN A 154 -27.33 -1.22 -5.63
N MET A 155 -26.79 -2.10 -6.46
CA MET A 155 -26.82 -3.53 -6.22
C MET A 155 -25.90 -3.94 -5.06
N ILE A 156 -24.72 -3.31 -4.93
CA ILE A 156 -23.82 -3.46 -3.76
C ILE A 156 -24.58 -3.19 -2.48
N TYR A 157 -25.33 -2.10 -2.49
CA TYR A 157 -26.12 -1.66 -1.36
C TYR A 157 -27.19 -2.70 -1.02
N GLN A 158 -28.00 -3.10 -2.00
CA GLN A 158 -29.08 -4.06 -1.81
C GLN A 158 -28.58 -5.40 -1.26
N GLU A 159 -27.43 -5.91 -1.75
CA GLU A 159 -26.84 -7.13 -1.22
C GLU A 159 -26.34 -6.95 0.22
N LEU A 160 -25.65 -5.85 0.54
CA LEU A 160 -25.25 -5.55 1.93
C LEU A 160 -26.46 -5.49 2.88
N LEU A 161 -27.61 -4.98 2.43
CA LEU A 161 -28.82 -4.91 3.26
C LEU A 161 -29.45 -6.27 3.58
N LYS A 162 -29.36 -7.24 2.66
CA LYS A 162 -29.89 -8.60 2.89
C LYS A 162 -29.16 -9.34 4.01
N HIS A 163 -27.96 -8.87 4.33
CA HIS A 163 -27.01 -9.58 5.17
C HIS A 163 -26.67 -8.87 6.48
N ASP A 164 -27.21 -7.66 6.70
CA ASP A 164 -27.19 -6.98 7.99
C ASP A 164 -28.58 -7.11 8.68
N PRO A 165 -28.71 -7.90 9.77
CA PRO A 165 -29.97 -8.07 10.51
C PRO A 165 -30.55 -6.75 11.03
N PHE A 166 -29.70 -5.75 11.29
CA PHE A 166 -30.11 -4.43 11.74
C PHE A 166 -30.68 -3.57 10.59
N VAL A 167 -30.29 -3.85 9.33
CA VAL A 167 -30.74 -3.08 8.18
C VAL A 167 -32.04 -3.63 7.59
N ILE A 168 -32.30 -4.93 7.71
CA ILE A 168 -33.62 -5.53 7.46
C ILE A 168 -34.72 -4.82 8.29
N PHE A 169 -34.39 -4.39 9.51
CA PHE A 169 -35.29 -3.61 10.38
C PHE A 169 -35.49 -2.14 9.93
N SER A 170 -34.63 -1.63 9.05
CA SER A 170 -34.56 -0.20 8.70
C SER A 170 -35.03 0.14 7.27
N GLN A 171 -35.58 -0.85 6.54
CA GLN A 171 -36.10 -0.71 5.17
C GLN A 171 -37.32 0.22 5.02
N GLN A 172 -37.76 0.89 6.09
CA GLN A 172 -38.89 1.84 6.05
C GLN A 172 -38.49 3.32 5.86
N MET A 173 -37.22 3.67 5.64
CA MET A 173 -36.81 5.09 5.54
C MET A 173 -36.00 5.40 4.28
N GLN A 174 -36.64 6.05 3.31
CA GLN A 174 -36.01 6.59 2.10
C GLN A 174 -35.15 7.83 2.44
N GLY A 175 -33.97 7.91 1.82
CA GLY A 175 -33.01 9.02 1.95
C GLY A 175 -31.80 8.73 2.86
N ALA A 176 -31.91 7.79 3.80
CA ALA A 176 -30.87 7.39 4.75
C ALA A 176 -29.92 6.29 4.22
N GLU A 177 -29.99 5.97 2.92
CA GLU A 177 -29.45 4.73 2.37
C GLU A 177 -27.92 4.74 2.24
N LYS A 178 -27.35 5.86 1.79
CA LYS A 178 -25.90 6.03 1.58
C LYS A 178 -25.12 6.21 2.88
N GLU A 179 -25.72 6.87 3.87
CA GLU A 179 -25.13 7.05 5.21
C GLU A 179 -24.98 5.70 5.93
N LYS A 180 -25.99 4.83 5.85
CA LYS A 180 -25.95 3.47 6.43
C LYS A 180 -24.84 2.58 5.84
N VAL A 181 -24.54 2.68 4.54
CA VAL A 181 -23.40 1.95 3.92
C VAL A 181 -22.08 2.46 4.45
N ASN A 182 -21.94 3.78 4.52
CA ASN A 182 -20.72 4.40 5.04
C ASN A 182 -20.52 4.03 6.51
N GLU A 183 -21.58 4.01 7.32
CA GLU A 183 -21.54 3.54 8.71
C GLU A 183 -21.17 2.05 8.81
N PHE A 184 -21.75 1.20 7.96
CA PHE A 184 -21.41 -0.22 7.90
C PHE A 184 -19.91 -0.42 7.62
N ILE A 185 -19.39 0.26 6.61
CA ILE A 185 -17.99 0.16 6.18
C ILE A 185 -17.02 0.74 7.23
N LYS A 186 -17.48 1.71 8.02
CA LYS A 186 -16.70 2.27 9.14
C LYS A 186 -16.61 1.35 10.35
N SER A 187 -17.48 0.34 10.47
CA SER A 187 -17.46 -0.61 11.60
C SER A 187 -16.47 -1.76 11.35
N PRO A 188 -15.34 -1.85 12.09
CA PRO A 188 -14.38 -2.94 11.90
C PRO A 188 -15.00 -4.33 12.10
N GLN A 189 -15.91 -4.46 13.07
CA GLN A 189 -16.56 -5.73 13.39
C GLN A 189 -17.49 -6.18 12.27
N ARG A 190 -18.30 -5.28 11.69
CA ARG A 190 -19.22 -5.64 10.60
C ARG A 190 -18.45 -6.04 9.34
N VAL A 191 -17.40 -5.30 9.00
CA VAL A 191 -16.54 -5.63 7.84
C VAL A 191 -15.80 -6.96 8.08
N ARG A 192 -15.35 -7.24 9.32
CA ARG A 192 -14.76 -8.54 9.68
C ARG A 192 -15.76 -9.67 9.49
N THR A 193 -16.99 -9.51 9.98
CA THR A 193 -18.06 -10.50 9.79
C THR A 193 -18.33 -10.72 8.30
N LEU A 194 -18.46 -9.65 7.51
CA LEU A 194 -18.65 -9.74 6.06
C LEU A 194 -17.53 -10.55 5.39
N LYS A 195 -16.27 -10.27 5.74
CA LYS A 195 -15.11 -11.01 5.20
C LYS A 195 -15.15 -12.50 5.55
N GLN A 196 -15.62 -12.85 6.75
CA GLN A 196 -15.68 -14.24 7.22
C GLN A 196 -16.87 -15.01 6.65
N THR A 197 -18.04 -14.38 6.56
CA THR A 197 -19.28 -15.05 6.15
C THR A 197 -19.53 -14.97 4.66
N GLN A 198 -19.04 -13.91 3.99
CA GLN A 198 -19.29 -13.63 2.57
C GLN A 198 -18.05 -13.02 1.89
N PRO A 199 -16.97 -13.81 1.73
CA PRO A 199 -15.69 -13.33 1.21
C PRO A 199 -15.79 -12.73 -0.20
N ASP A 200 -16.68 -13.24 -1.05
CA ASP A 200 -16.89 -12.72 -2.41
C ASP A 200 -17.52 -11.33 -2.39
N LEU A 201 -18.55 -11.11 -1.55
CA LEU A 201 -19.16 -9.79 -1.37
C LEU A 201 -18.16 -8.81 -0.74
N TYR A 202 -17.33 -9.26 0.20
CA TYR A 202 -16.25 -8.43 0.74
C TYR A 202 -15.25 -8.00 -0.35
N LYS A 203 -14.79 -8.95 -1.18
CA LYS A 203 -13.90 -8.67 -2.32
C LYS A 203 -14.52 -7.64 -3.26
N TYR A 204 -15.80 -7.82 -3.57
CA TYR A 204 -16.58 -6.93 -4.41
C TYR A 204 -16.68 -5.50 -3.85
N VAL A 205 -17.07 -5.35 -2.58
CA VAL A 205 -17.14 -4.03 -1.89
C VAL A 205 -15.78 -3.35 -1.88
N LYS A 206 -14.71 -4.12 -1.61
CA LYS A 206 -13.34 -3.60 -1.65
C LYS A 206 -12.98 -3.09 -3.05
N MET A 207 -13.36 -3.82 -4.09
CA MET A 207 -13.10 -3.41 -5.47
C MET A 207 -13.84 -2.15 -5.89
N ALA A 208 -15.12 -2.05 -5.56
CA ALA A 208 -15.91 -0.86 -5.80
C ALA A 208 -15.32 0.36 -5.09
N SER A 209 -14.84 0.19 -3.84
CA SER A 209 -14.15 1.25 -3.10
C SER A 209 -12.86 1.70 -3.80
N ILE A 210 -12.02 0.75 -4.25
CA ILE A 210 -10.79 1.03 -5.01
C ILE A 210 -11.09 1.86 -6.26
N TRP A 211 -12.05 1.44 -7.08
CA TRP A 211 -12.36 2.12 -8.33
C TRP A 211 -13.02 3.49 -8.11
N THR A 212 -13.87 3.62 -7.10
CA THR A 212 -14.42 4.92 -6.70
C THR A 212 -13.32 5.90 -6.32
N SER A 213 -12.32 5.45 -5.54
CA SER A 213 -11.15 6.26 -5.22
C SER A 213 -10.32 6.61 -6.46
N ILE A 214 -10.11 5.67 -7.39
CA ILE A 214 -9.43 5.95 -8.67
C ILE A 214 -10.18 7.03 -9.46
N TYR A 215 -11.51 6.97 -9.56
CA TYR A 215 -12.29 8.02 -10.24
C TYR A 215 -12.21 9.37 -9.55
N SER A 216 -12.16 9.38 -8.22
CA SER A 216 -12.00 10.62 -7.46
C SER A 216 -10.62 11.26 -7.64
N ILE A 217 -9.56 10.44 -7.72
CA ILE A 217 -8.18 10.92 -7.87
C ILE A 217 -7.90 11.28 -9.34
N PHE A 218 -8.39 10.48 -10.27
CA PHE A 218 -8.19 10.61 -11.71
C PHE A 218 -9.55 10.70 -12.41
N PRO A 219 -10.23 11.84 -12.38
CA PRO A 219 -11.56 11.96 -12.98
C PRO A 219 -11.49 11.76 -14.50
N SER A 220 -12.43 10.97 -15.03
CA SER A 220 -12.67 10.88 -16.47
C SER A 220 -13.27 12.20 -16.98
N PRO A 221 -13.07 12.57 -18.25
CA PRO A 221 -13.77 13.70 -18.86
C PRO A 221 -15.28 13.58 -18.69
N ARG A 222 -15.95 14.69 -18.37
CA ARG A 222 -17.41 14.69 -18.24
C ARG A 222 -18.03 14.56 -19.62
N ALA A 223 -19.04 13.72 -19.77
CA ALA A 223 -19.86 13.70 -20.96
C ALA A 223 -20.69 15.00 -21.01
N THR A 224 -20.58 15.77 -22.10
CA THR A 224 -21.45 16.91 -22.39
C THR A 224 -22.41 16.51 -23.49
N LYS A 225 -23.71 16.73 -23.28
CA LYS A 225 -24.69 16.66 -24.35
C LYS A 225 -24.76 18.02 -25.01
N ASP A 226 -24.62 18.08 -26.33
CA ASP A 226 -24.94 19.29 -27.07
C ASP A 226 -26.45 19.50 -27.20
N SER A 227 -26.86 20.58 -27.86
CA SER A 227 -28.26 20.94 -28.09
C SER A 227 -29.04 19.87 -28.86
N ASP A 228 -28.36 19.01 -29.61
CA ASP A 228 -28.95 17.95 -30.42
C ASP A 228 -28.98 16.61 -29.65
N GLY A 229 -28.54 16.61 -28.39
CA GLY A 229 -28.49 15.43 -27.53
C GLY A 229 -27.31 14.50 -27.82
N MET A 230 -26.38 14.89 -28.70
CA MET A 230 -25.17 14.13 -28.98
C MET A 230 -24.20 14.25 -27.81
N VAL A 231 -23.72 13.10 -27.34
CA VAL A 231 -22.77 13.03 -26.23
C VAL A 231 -21.37 13.20 -26.79
N SER A 232 -20.74 14.33 -26.48
CA SER A 232 -19.31 14.57 -26.69
C SER A 232 -18.54 14.39 -25.38
N ALA A 233 -17.25 14.04 -25.50
CA ALA A 233 -16.35 14.17 -24.36
C ALA A 233 -16.16 15.66 -24.07
N GLY A 234 -16.76 16.14 -22.98
CA GLY A 234 -16.63 17.51 -22.50
C GLY A 234 -15.30 17.76 -21.81
N GLU A 235 -15.25 18.76 -20.92
CA GLU A 235 -14.03 19.17 -20.22
C GLU A 235 -13.41 18.02 -19.40
N GLY A 236 -12.10 17.81 -19.57
CA GLY A 236 -11.28 16.88 -18.79
C GLY A 236 -10.14 16.24 -19.58
N ASP A 237 -9.23 15.58 -18.87
CA ASP A 237 -8.08 14.90 -19.48
C ASP A 237 -8.51 13.56 -20.11
N ARG A 238 -8.50 13.49 -21.45
CA ARG A 238 -8.85 12.28 -22.20
C ARG A 238 -7.95 11.09 -21.88
N ARG A 239 -6.75 11.30 -21.31
CA ARG A 239 -5.89 10.22 -20.82
C ARG A 239 -6.54 9.44 -19.68
N ASN A 240 -7.42 10.08 -18.90
CA ASN A 240 -8.14 9.46 -17.80
C ASN A 240 -9.39 8.66 -18.21
N LEU A 241 -9.68 8.47 -19.50
CA LEU A 241 -10.75 7.55 -19.92
C LEU A 241 -10.43 6.11 -19.46
N LYS A 242 -11.47 5.40 -19.01
CA LYS A 242 -11.38 4.04 -18.43
C LYS A 242 -12.54 3.20 -18.97
N SER A 243 -12.24 2.00 -19.43
CA SER A 243 -13.24 0.97 -19.78
C SER A 243 -12.97 -0.36 -19.08
N GLY A 244 -11.87 -0.44 -18.34
CA GLY A 244 -11.50 -1.60 -17.54
C GLY A 244 -10.29 -1.32 -16.65
N TYR A 245 -9.99 -2.29 -15.78
CA TYR A 245 -8.97 -2.18 -14.75
C TYR A 245 -8.02 -3.36 -14.79
N VAL A 246 -6.80 -3.12 -14.29
CA VAL A 246 -5.82 -4.16 -14.05
C VAL A 246 -5.44 -4.11 -12.57
N ILE A 247 -5.35 -5.27 -11.95
CA ILE A 247 -4.92 -5.42 -10.57
C ILE A 247 -3.78 -6.43 -10.52
N ALA A 248 -2.60 -5.98 -10.11
CA ALA A 248 -1.50 -6.88 -9.80
C ALA A 248 -1.49 -7.14 -8.29
N THR A 249 -1.76 -8.38 -7.88
CA THR A 249 -1.82 -8.77 -6.46
C THR A 249 -0.57 -9.58 -6.10
N PRO A 250 0.46 -8.95 -5.51
CA PRO A 250 1.58 -9.67 -4.94
C PRO A 250 1.13 -10.47 -3.72
N ARG A 251 1.67 -11.66 -3.58
CA ARG A 251 1.45 -12.56 -2.45
C ARG A 251 2.77 -13.10 -1.94
N PHE A 252 2.85 -13.24 -0.62
CA PHE A 252 4.05 -13.73 0.05
C PHE A 252 3.69 -14.63 1.23
N GLU A 253 4.53 -15.64 1.46
CA GLU A 253 4.32 -16.61 2.52
C GLU A 253 4.73 -16.05 3.88
N VAL A 254 3.78 -16.03 4.81
CA VAL A 254 3.92 -15.59 6.19
C VAL A 254 3.31 -16.69 7.05
N ASN A 255 4.07 -17.24 8.01
CA ASN A 255 3.64 -18.37 8.84
C ASN A 255 3.11 -19.57 8.04
N GLY A 256 3.74 -19.89 6.91
CA GLY A 256 3.36 -21.02 6.03
C GLY A 256 2.07 -20.80 5.22
N LYS A 257 1.51 -19.59 5.24
CA LYS A 257 0.32 -19.21 4.48
C LYS A 257 0.64 -18.08 3.50
N LEU A 258 0.10 -18.19 2.29
CA LEU A 258 0.33 -17.21 1.23
C LEU A 258 -0.68 -16.06 1.35
N TYR A 259 -0.24 -14.90 1.83
CA TYR A 259 -1.10 -13.73 2.01
C TYR A 259 -1.00 -12.75 0.86
N ALA A 260 -2.11 -12.09 0.53
CA ALA A 260 -2.09 -10.92 -0.32
C ALA A 260 -1.42 -9.76 0.42
N LEU A 261 -0.42 -9.16 -0.22
CA LEU A 261 0.26 -7.97 0.24
C LEU A 261 -0.51 -6.72 -0.23
N SER A 262 0.19 -5.64 -0.61
CA SER A 262 -0.41 -4.42 -1.18
C SER A 262 -0.63 -4.57 -2.68
N PRO A 263 -1.88 -4.71 -3.19
CA PRO A 263 -2.13 -4.79 -4.62
C PRO A 263 -1.76 -3.48 -5.33
N LEU A 264 -1.40 -3.58 -6.60
CA LEU A 264 -1.26 -2.43 -7.49
C LEU A 264 -2.44 -2.38 -8.45
N THR A 265 -2.88 -1.18 -8.79
CA THR A 265 -3.99 -1.02 -9.74
C THR A 265 -3.72 0.07 -10.76
N THR A 266 -4.18 -0.17 -11.98
CA THR A 266 -4.24 0.80 -13.07
C THR A 266 -5.50 0.55 -13.90
N TRP A 267 -5.71 1.37 -14.93
CA TRP A 267 -6.86 1.28 -15.82
C TRP A 267 -6.43 1.25 -17.28
N PHE A 268 -7.28 0.76 -18.17
CA PHE A 268 -7.11 0.90 -19.61
C PHE A 268 -8.39 1.41 -20.25
N TYR A 269 -8.31 1.76 -21.53
CA TYR A 269 -9.47 2.19 -22.31
C TYR A 269 -9.44 1.56 -23.69
N MET A 270 -10.53 0.89 -24.05
CA MET A 270 -10.75 0.29 -25.36
C MET A 270 -11.44 1.30 -26.26
N THR A 271 -10.74 1.74 -27.30
CA THR A 271 -11.26 2.64 -28.34
C THR A 271 -11.64 1.89 -29.62
N PHE A 272 -11.36 0.58 -29.68
CA PHE A 272 -11.40 -0.26 -30.88
C PHE A 272 -10.44 0.15 -32.02
N GLN A 273 -9.70 1.24 -31.84
CA GLN A 273 -8.77 1.79 -32.84
C GLN A 273 -7.31 1.65 -32.42
N THR A 274 -7.04 1.73 -31.12
CA THR A 274 -5.70 1.65 -30.55
C THR A 274 -5.61 0.45 -29.62
N ASP A 275 -4.45 -0.20 -29.61
CA ASP A 275 -4.15 -1.27 -28.66
C ASP A 275 -4.39 -0.78 -27.21
N PRO A 276 -5.27 -1.44 -26.44
CA PRO A 276 -5.64 -0.98 -25.11
C PRO A 276 -4.47 -1.03 -24.11
N VAL A 277 -3.51 -1.93 -24.31
CA VAL A 277 -2.33 -2.10 -23.46
C VAL A 277 -1.26 -1.05 -23.79
N ASP A 278 -1.07 -0.71 -25.06
CA ASP A 278 -0.19 0.42 -25.44
C ASP A 278 -0.75 1.75 -24.93
N ARG A 279 -2.06 1.98 -25.11
CA ARG A 279 -2.71 3.18 -24.59
C ARG A 279 -2.64 3.27 -23.07
N MET A 280 -2.79 2.15 -22.35
CA MET A 280 -2.61 2.09 -20.90
C MET A 280 -1.24 2.61 -20.49
N ARG A 281 -0.16 2.16 -21.15
CA ARG A 281 1.20 2.60 -20.85
C ARG A 281 1.37 4.11 -21.01
N GLU A 282 0.72 4.70 -22.01
CA GLU A 282 0.87 6.13 -22.34
C GLU A 282 0.00 7.04 -21.46
N CYS A 283 -1.20 6.57 -21.08
CA CYS A 283 -2.23 7.43 -20.51
C CYS A 283 -2.51 7.18 -19.03
N SER A 284 -2.31 5.96 -18.55
CA SER A 284 -2.77 5.56 -17.24
C SER A 284 -1.76 5.89 -16.14
N LYS A 285 -2.22 5.85 -14.89
CA LYS A 285 -1.37 5.98 -13.70
C LYS A 285 -1.49 4.74 -12.84
N MET A 286 -0.51 4.55 -11.97
CA MET A 286 -0.48 3.47 -11.00
C MET A 286 -0.92 3.97 -9.63
N SER A 287 -1.63 3.12 -8.90
CA SER A 287 -1.90 3.31 -7.48
C SER A 287 -1.56 2.04 -6.71
N VAL A 288 -1.01 2.21 -5.51
CA VAL A 288 -0.84 1.13 -4.53
C VAL A 288 -2.10 1.08 -3.66
N VAL A 289 -2.77 -0.06 -3.63
CA VAL A 289 -3.83 -0.36 -2.68
C VAL A 289 -3.18 -0.92 -1.43
N HIS A 290 -3.39 -0.30 -0.28
CA HIS A 290 -2.80 -0.76 0.98
C HIS A 290 -3.31 -2.16 1.33
N GLN A 291 -2.46 -2.99 1.94
CA GLN A 291 -2.81 -4.35 2.36
C GLN A 291 -4.11 -4.36 3.18
N ASP A 292 -4.88 -5.45 3.09
CA ASP A 292 -6.07 -5.64 3.92
C ASP A 292 -5.74 -5.46 5.42
N LEU A 293 -6.46 -4.54 6.06
CA LEU A 293 -6.28 -4.18 7.47
C LEU A 293 -6.46 -5.34 8.45
N PHE A 294 -7.21 -6.39 8.07
CA PHE A 294 -7.38 -7.58 8.90
C PHE A 294 -6.17 -8.53 8.87
N LEU A 295 -5.17 -8.26 8.03
CA LEU A 295 -3.92 -9.02 7.96
C LEU A 295 -2.78 -8.34 8.72
N VAL A 296 -2.97 -7.10 9.18
CA VAL A 296 -1.90 -6.31 9.82
C VAL A 296 -1.35 -7.02 11.06
N ASP A 297 -2.22 -7.50 11.96
CA ASP A 297 -1.78 -8.17 13.19
C ASP A 297 -0.94 -9.42 12.89
N GLU A 298 -1.39 -10.25 11.94
CA GLU A 298 -0.66 -11.47 11.57
C GLU A 298 0.68 -11.18 10.88
N MET A 299 0.75 -10.11 10.08
CA MET A 299 2.01 -9.64 9.52
C MET A 299 2.95 -9.13 10.63
N LEU A 300 2.42 -8.41 11.63
CA LEU A 300 3.21 -7.90 12.76
C LEU A 300 3.78 -9.02 13.64
N ASP A 301 3.07 -10.14 13.79
CA ASP A 301 3.58 -11.33 14.48
C ASP A 301 4.81 -11.92 13.75
N GLU A 302 4.80 -11.95 12.42
CA GLU A 302 5.97 -12.40 11.66
C GLU A 302 7.11 -11.39 11.70
N ILE A 303 6.80 -10.10 11.52
CA ILE A 303 7.78 -9.02 11.62
C ILE A 303 8.48 -9.04 12.99
N THR A 304 7.76 -9.39 14.06
CA THR A 304 8.35 -9.56 15.40
C THR A 304 9.45 -10.63 15.40
N LYS A 305 9.25 -11.76 14.71
CA LYS A 305 10.24 -12.83 14.61
C LYS A 305 11.45 -12.41 13.79
N VAL A 306 11.21 -11.78 12.63
CA VAL A 306 12.29 -11.26 11.78
C VAL A 306 13.10 -10.18 12.50
N PHE A 307 12.43 -9.32 13.27
CA PHE A 307 13.07 -8.33 14.12
C PHE A 307 13.97 -8.97 15.18
N GLN A 308 13.47 -9.99 15.89
CA GLN A 308 14.27 -10.72 16.88
C GLN A 308 15.51 -11.35 16.25
N GLN A 309 15.36 -11.99 15.08
CA GLN A 309 16.48 -12.56 14.34
C GLN A 309 17.52 -11.52 13.91
N ALA A 310 17.06 -10.32 13.51
CA ALA A 310 17.94 -9.22 13.14
C ALA A 310 18.69 -8.66 14.35
N VAL A 311 18.02 -8.48 15.49
CA VAL A 311 18.64 -8.00 16.74
C VAL A 311 19.61 -9.02 17.33
N GLN A 312 19.31 -10.31 17.24
CA GLN A 312 20.15 -11.39 17.77
C GLN A 312 21.34 -11.76 16.86
N TRP A 313 21.51 -11.07 15.72
CA TRP A 313 22.62 -11.31 14.81
C TRP A 313 23.97 -11.17 15.54
N ASP A 314 24.84 -12.16 15.38
CA ASP A 314 26.19 -12.16 15.95
C ASP A 314 27.25 -12.12 14.86
N ARG A 315 27.97 -11.00 14.78
CA ARG A 315 29.09 -10.79 13.84
C ARG A 315 30.20 -11.84 13.93
N LYS A 316 30.27 -12.62 15.01
CA LYS A 316 31.26 -13.69 15.19
C LYS A 316 30.90 -14.97 14.44
N THR A 317 29.61 -15.19 14.19
CA THR A 317 29.08 -16.44 13.62
C THR A 317 28.33 -16.23 12.32
N GLU A 318 27.90 -15.00 12.03
CA GLU A 318 27.08 -14.67 10.86
C GLU A 318 27.70 -13.53 10.05
N SER A 319 27.48 -13.54 8.73
CA SER A 319 27.97 -12.49 7.84
C SER A 319 27.10 -11.23 7.90
N LEU A 320 27.64 -10.10 7.44
CA LEU A 320 26.88 -8.86 7.31
C LEU A 320 25.72 -9.01 6.31
N GLU A 321 25.88 -9.84 5.28
CA GLU A 321 24.87 -10.17 4.30
C GLU A 321 23.65 -10.82 4.97
N THR A 322 23.85 -11.72 5.94
CA THR A 322 22.75 -12.31 6.71
C THR A 322 21.96 -11.25 7.49
N LEU A 323 22.65 -10.28 8.10
CA LEU A 323 21.97 -9.15 8.76
C LEU A 323 21.16 -8.33 7.74
N LYS A 324 21.76 -8.00 6.60
CA LYS A 324 21.10 -7.23 5.53
C LYS A 324 19.87 -7.95 4.99
N GLU A 325 19.92 -9.26 4.77
CA GLU A 325 18.77 -10.05 4.33
C GLU A 325 17.62 -10.00 5.35
N ARG A 326 17.92 -10.15 6.65
CA ARG A 326 16.91 -10.06 7.71
C ARG A 326 16.29 -8.67 7.80
N VAL A 327 17.11 -7.62 7.74
CA VAL A 327 16.62 -6.24 7.79
C VAL A 327 15.82 -5.91 6.52
N ALA A 328 16.28 -6.34 5.34
CA ALA A 328 15.53 -6.18 4.10
C ALA A 328 14.17 -6.89 4.17
N LEU A 329 14.12 -8.13 4.67
CA LEU A 329 12.87 -8.87 4.85
C LEU A 329 11.93 -8.14 5.80
N LEU A 330 12.45 -7.68 6.94
CA LEU A 330 11.70 -6.85 7.87
C LEU A 330 11.13 -5.61 7.19
N ARG A 331 11.92 -4.91 6.37
CA ARG A 331 11.46 -3.70 5.67
C ARG A 331 10.43 -3.99 4.61
N TYR A 332 10.59 -5.09 3.86
CA TYR A 332 9.62 -5.54 2.88
C TYR A 332 8.25 -5.83 3.53
N GLU A 333 8.24 -6.66 4.57
CA GLU A 333 7.00 -7.02 5.30
C GLU A 333 6.38 -5.81 5.99
N TYR A 334 7.19 -4.97 6.63
CA TYR A 334 6.72 -3.76 7.33
C TYR A 334 6.09 -2.75 6.38
N ALA A 335 6.69 -2.53 5.20
CA ALA A 335 6.17 -1.62 4.19
C ALA A 335 4.80 -2.08 3.69
N HIS A 336 4.59 -3.39 3.53
CA HIS A 336 3.29 -3.95 3.14
C HIS A 336 2.27 -3.96 4.27
N ALA A 337 2.68 -4.25 5.51
CA ALA A 337 1.80 -4.23 6.68
C ALA A 337 1.24 -2.83 6.94
N MET A 338 2.07 -1.79 6.76
CA MET A 338 1.71 -0.38 7.05
C MET A 338 0.98 -0.24 8.41
N PRO A 339 1.67 -0.50 9.54
CA PRO A 339 1.01 -0.64 10.82
C PRO A 339 0.29 0.61 11.31
N PHE A 340 0.65 1.79 10.79
CA PHE A 340 0.03 3.06 11.16
C PHE A 340 -0.82 3.64 10.02
N LYS A 341 -1.90 4.35 10.37
CA LYS A 341 -2.75 5.07 9.42
C LYS A 341 -1.94 6.10 8.63
N ARG A 342 -1.01 6.80 9.31
CA ARG A 342 0.02 7.64 8.67
C ARG A 342 1.37 7.47 9.38
N GLY A 343 2.43 7.53 8.60
CA GLY A 343 3.81 7.58 9.12
C GLY A 343 4.56 6.25 9.15
N SER A 344 3.97 5.14 8.66
CA SER A 344 4.62 3.83 8.59
C SER A 344 5.97 3.87 7.88
N ALA A 345 6.10 4.60 6.78
CA ALA A 345 7.39 4.66 6.08
C ALA A 345 8.50 5.30 6.95
N ALA A 346 8.18 6.38 7.69
CA ALA A 346 9.15 7.01 8.58
C ALA A 346 9.57 6.11 9.76
N THR A 347 8.60 5.43 10.38
CA THR A 347 8.89 4.52 11.50
C THR A 347 9.64 3.27 11.03
N GLY A 348 9.37 2.79 9.82
CA GLY A 348 10.13 1.74 9.17
C GLY A 348 11.61 2.12 8.97
N GLU A 349 11.88 3.34 8.50
CA GLU A 349 13.26 3.85 8.38
C GLU A 349 13.95 4.00 9.74
N TRP A 350 13.24 4.47 10.77
CA TRP A 350 13.80 4.57 12.13
C TRP A 350 14.18 3.19 12.69
N LEU A 351 13.32 2.20 12.49
CA LEU A 351 13.56 0.82 12.90
C LEU A 351 14.77 0.21 12.19
N GLU A 352 14.86 0.39 10.87
CA GLU A 352 15.99 -0.05 10.06
C GLU A 352 17.33 0.48 10.60
N ARG A 353 17.37 1.80 10.82
CA ARG A 353 18.57 2.48 11.34
C ARG A 353 18.91 2.03 12.75
N ALA A 354 17.91 1.86 13.61
CA ALA A 354 18.14 1.41 14.98
C ALA A 354 18.73 0.00 15.02
N ILE A 355 18.29 -0.93 14.16
CA ILE A 355 18.86 -2.29 14.09
C ILE A 355 20.34 -2.24 13.66
N TYR A 356 20.68 -1.54 12.59
CA TYR A 356 22.08 -1.42 12.17
C TYR A 356 22.95 -0.70 13.20
N ARG A 357 22.42 0.35 13.82
CA ARG A 357 23.13 1.12 14.86
C ARG A 357 23.34 0.31 16.13
N HIS A 358 22.41 -0.56 16.50
CA HIS A 358 22.59 -1.55 17.57
C HIS A 358 23.79 -2.47 17.31
N HIS A 359 24.02 -2.83 16.04
CA HIS A 359 25.14 -3.66 15.60
C HIS A 359 26.42 -2.88 15.25
N GLY A 360 26.48 -1.59 15.55
CA GLY A 360 27.67 -0.77 15.35
C GLY A 360 27.87 -0.26 13.93
N PHE A 361 26.81 -0.18 13.13
CA PHE A 361 26.83 0.43 11.79
C PHE A 361 26.00 1.71 11.75
N GLU A 362 26.48 2.73 11.05
CA GLU A 362 25.66 3.85 10.64
C GLU A 362 25.09 3.57 9.25
N LEU A 363 23.78 3.75 9.11
CA LEU A 363 23.07 3.59 7.84
C LEU A 363 22.81 4.95 7.20
N THR A 364 23.19 5.07 5.94
CA THR A 364 22.81 6.17 5.05
C THR A 364 22.01 5.61 3.88
N TYR A 365 20.99 6.33 3.45
CA TYR A 365 20.23 5.96 2.25
C TYR A 365 20.78 6.73 1.06
N LYS A 366 20.79 6.11 -0.10
CA LYS A 366 21.14 6.81 -1.34
C LYS A 366 20.11 7.88 -1.66
N GLN A 367 20.56 8.93 -2.34
CA GLN A 367 19.70 10.02 -2.76
C GLN A 367 18.54 9.49 -3.63
N ASP A 368 17.38 10.14 -3.52
CA ASP A 368 16.16 9.84 -4.29
C ASP A 368 15.60 8.42 -4.11
N THR A 369 16.11 7.66 -3.15
CA THR A 369 15.65 6.30 -2.87
C THR A 369 14.68 6.27 -1.70
N LEU A 370 13.50 5.71 -1.96
CA LEU A 370 12.44 5.51 -0.98
C LEU A 370 12.23 4.02 -0.73
N VAL A 371 12.85 3.48 0.32
CA VAL A 371 12.88 2.02 0.57
C VAL A 371 11.48 1.42 0.73
N ASP A 372 10.55 2.09 1.41
CA ASP A 372 9.17 1.61 1.50
C ASP A 372 8.45 1.57 0.15
N LEU A 373 8.71 2.55 -0.74
CA LEU A 373 8.15 2.51 -2.09
C LEU A 373 8.82 1.45 -2.94
N GLU A 374 10.13 1.24 -2.82
CA GLU A 374 10.82 0.15 -3.49
C GLU A 374 10.24 -1.20 -3.06
N ALA A 375 9.92 -1.40 -1.78
CA ALA A 375 9.22 -2.59 -1.29
C ALA A 375 7.79 -2.69 -1.87
N LEU A 376 6.96 -1.66 -1.70
CA LEU A 376 5.57 -1.64 -2.16
C LEU A 376 5.42 -1.82 -3.67
N THR A 377 6.44 -1.43 -4.44
CA THR A 377 6.46 -1.51 -5.90
C THR A 377 7.24 -2.71 -6.44
N ALA A 378 7.76 -3.57 -5.57
CA ALA A 378 8.32 -4.86 -5.96
C ALA A 378 7.19 -5.90 -6.05
N LEU A 379 6.77 -6.24 -7.27
CA LEU A 379 5.75 -7.27 -7.50
C LEU A 379 6.14 -8.67 -7.00
N LEU A 380 7.44 -8.92 -6.91
CA LEU A 380 8.02 -10.15 -6.40
C LEU A 380 9.19 -9.77 -5.47
N PRO A 381 9.35 -10.45 -4.31
CA PRO A 381 10.36 -10.08 -3.32
C PRO A 381 11.76 -10.01 -3.91
N SER A 382 12.15 -10.95 -4.78
CA SER A 382 13.49 -10.98 -5.41
C SER A 382 13.92 -9.64 -6.03
N ARG A 383 12.95 -8.86 -6.55
CA ARG A 383 13.21 -7.52 -7.13
C ARG A 383 13.54 -6.46 -6.09
N PHE A 384 12.95 -6.54 -4.90
CA PHE A 384 13.29 -5.66 -3.79
C PHE A 384 14.67 -6.01 -3.24
N PHE A 385 14.90 -7.29 -2.93
CA PHE A 385 16.14 -7.73 -2.30
C PHE A 385 17.38 -7.53 -3.19
N SER A 386 17.28 -7.82 -4.49
CA SER A 386 18.40 -7.58 -5.44
C SER A 386 18.82 -6.11 -5.55
N ARG A 387 17.95 -5.18 -5.12
CA ARG A 387 18.22 -3.74 -5.12
C ARG A 387 18.59 -3.21 -3.75
N TYR A 388 18.41 -3.97 -2.68
CA TYR A 388 18.53 -3.47 -1.31
C TYR A 388 19.91 -2.87 -1.01
N ASP A 389 20.99 -3.53 -1.41
CA ASP A 389 22.35 -2.99 -1.30
C ASP A 389 22.60 -1.73 -2.13
N GLN A 390 21.78 -1.50 -3.16
CA GLN A 390 21.86 -0.29 -3.95
C GLN A 390 21.12 0.88 -3.30
N MET A 391 20.28 0.63 -2.29
CA MET A 391 19.46 1.65 -1.64
C MET A 391 20.13 2.24 -0.39
N ILE A 392 21.01 1.47 0.25
CA ILE A 392 21.65 1.84 1.51
C ILE A 392 23.18 1.77 1.40
N ALA A 393 23.86 2.46 2.31
CA ALA A 393 25.27 2.29 2.59
C ALA A 393 25.48 2.19 4.10
N LEU A 394 26.29 1.21 4.51
CA LEU A 394 26.63 0.95 5.90
C LEU A 394 28.09 1.32 6.13
N THR A 395 28.35 2.14 7.13
CA THR A 395 29.71 2.46 7.58
C THR A 395 29.88 2.01 9.03
N PRO A 396 31.01 1.35 9.40
CA PRO A 396 31.28 1.06 10.80
C PRO A 396 31.22 2.34 11.62
N ARG A 397 30.46 2.31 12.72
CA ARG A 397 30.42 3.43 13.66
C ARG A 397 31.73 3.38 14.44
N SER A 398 32.51 4.45 14.38
CA SER A 398 33.64 4.63 15.30
C SER A 398 33.12 4.37 16.72
N ALA A 399 33.82 3.55 17.50
CA ALA A 399 33.49 3.43 18.91
C ALA A 399 33.44 4.84 19.49
N SER A 400 32.24 5.31 19.87
CA SER A 400 32.14 6.55 20.61
C SER A 400 32.95 6.33 21.90
N PRO A 401 33.92 7.20 22.20
CA PRO A 401 34.75 7.08 23.40
C PRO A 401 33.92 7.05 24.68
#